data_AF-A0A3B8NG53-F1
#
_entry.id   AF-A0A3B8NG53-F1
#
_cell.length_a   1.000
_cell.length_b   1.000
_cell.length_c   1.000
_cell.angle_alpha   90.00
_cell.angle_beta   90.00
_cell.angle_gamma   90.00
#
_symmetry.space_group_name_H-M   'P 1'
#
loop_
_entity.id
_entity.type
_entity.pdbx_description
1 polymer ?
#
loop_
_entity_poly.entity_id
_entity_poly.type
_entity_poly.pdbx_seq_one_letter_code
_entity_poly.pdbx_strand_id
1 'polypeptide(L)'
;MNDLTSRLTLANSEGKILDSSLKNISDFLSSNPNPLYISSVEELVENNNWGELNDRFYKCLSFGTGGLRGRTIGRIITSSEQGSGGPNGRPEHPCIGSNAMNNYNLNRATRGLIYYLQEWLKTEGSNER
;
A
#
# COMPACT_ATOMS: atom_id res chain seq x y z
N MET A 1 17.16 0.89 -4.26
CA MET A 1 16.24 2.03 -4.40
C MET A 1 16.42 2.77 -5.74
N ASN A 2 17.58 3.34 -6.06
CA ASN A 2 17.78 4.03 -7.36
C ASN A 2 17.55 3.12 -8.60
N ASP A 3 17.95 1.85 -8.52
CA ASP A 3 17.70 0.85 -9.57
C ASP A 3 16.19 0.56 -9.76
N LEU A 4 15.49 0.24 -8.67
CA LEU A 4 14.05 -0.03 -8.69
C LEU A 4 13.25 1.13 -9.28
N THR A 5 13.53 2.36 -8.86
CA THR A 5 12.85 3.56 -9.40
C THR A 5 13.08 3.71 -10.90
N SER A 6 14.28 3.40 -11.39
CA SER A 6 14.61 3.45 -12.81
C SER A 6 13.82 2.41 -13.61
N ARG A 7 13.74 1.17 -13.10
CA ARG A 7 12.94 0.09 -13.70
C ARG A 7 11.45 0.41 -13.75
N LEU A 8 10.89 0.97 -12.67
CA LEU A 8 9.49 1.41 -12.62
C LEU A 8 9.22 2.56 -13.61
N THR A 9 10.13 3.53 -13.70
CA THR A 9 10.01 4.65 -14.64
C THR A 9 10.04 4.17 -16.09
N LEU A 10 10.94 3.23 -16.41
CA LEU A 10 10.98 2.60 -17.73
C LEU A 10 9.68 1.85 -18.03
N ALA A 11 9.22 1.00 -17.11
CA ALA A 11 7.95 0.27 -17.26
C ALA A 11 6.75 1.20 -17.48
N ASN A 12 6.72 2.37 -16.83
CA ASN A 12 5.70 3.40 -17.04
C ASN A 12 5.79 4.01 -18.45
N SER A 13 7.00 4.36 -18.90
CA SER A 13 7.22 4.90 -20.25
C SER A 13 6.83 3.91 -21.37
N GLU A 14 6.93 2.61 -21.09
CA GLU A 14 6.49 1.52 -21.97
C GLU A 14 4.99 1.20 -21.84
N GLY A 15 4.25 1.90 -20.97
CA GLY A 15 2.81 1.71 -20.75
C GLY A 15 2.43 0.44 -19.97
N LYS A 16 3.39 -0.22 -19.31
CA LYS A 16 3.16 -1.46 -18.55
C LYS A 16 2.51 -1.20 -17.19
N ILE A 17 2.87 -0.08 -16.56
CA ILE A 17 2.23 0.41 -15.33
C ILE A 17 1.57 1.76 -15.58
N LEU A 18 0.54 2.08 -14.80
CA LEU A 18 -0.15 3.36 -14.86
C LEU A 18 0.66 4.46 -14.16
N ASP A 19 0.51 5.71 -14.62
CA ASP A 19 1.12 6.87 -13.95
C ASP A 19 0.73 6.95 -12.47
N SER A 20 -0.54 6.63 -12.15
CA SER A 20 -1.02 6.59 -10.78
C SER A 20 -0.34 5.49 -9.96
N SER A 21 -0.07 4.33 -10.58
CA SER A 21 0.67 3.24 -9.94
C SER A 21 2.11 3.67 -9.64
N LEU A 22 2.82 4.25 -10.61
CA LEU A 22 4.18 4.75 -10.41
C LEU A 22 4.25 5.77 -9.27
N LYS A 23 3.33 6.75 -9.28
CA LYS A 23 3.23 7.76 -8.22
C LYS A 23 2.96 7.11 -6.87
N ASN A 24 1.97 6.24 -6.77
CA ASN A 24 1.58 5.64 -5.50
C ASN A 24 2.64 4.68 -4.95
N ILE A 25 3.37 3.95 -5.81
CA ILE A 25 4.53 3.13 -5.39
C ILE A 25 5.60 4.04 -4.78
N SER A 26 5.93 5.14 -5.47
CA SER A 26 6.97 6.08 -5.03
C SER A 26 6.60 6.74 -3.68
N ASP A 27 5.35 7.20 -3.55
CA ASP A 27 4.83 7.79 -2.31
C ASP A 27 4.78 6.75 -1.17
N PHE A 28 4.39 5.51 -1.47
CA PHE A 28 4.27 4.43 -0.50
C PHE A 28 5.64 4.04 0.07
N LEU A 29 6.63 3.81 -0.80
CA LEU A 29 7.98 3.41 -0.39
C LEU A 29 8.75 4.54 0.30
N SER A 30 8.57 5.79 -0.13
CA SER A 30 9.20 6.95 0.53
C SER A 30 8.59 7.24 1.90
N SER A 31 7.28 7.07 2.07
CA SER A 31 6.60 7.26 3.35
C SER A 31 6.94 6.18 4.39
N ASN A 32 7.37 5.00 3.94
CA ASN A 32 7.70 3.89 4.82
C ASN A 32 8.75 2.96 4.16
N PRO A 33 10.06 3.24 4.35
CA PRO A 33 11.15 2.47 3.73
C PRO A 33 11.38 1.13 4.45
N ASN A 34 10.31 0.33 4.57
CA ASN A 34 10.36 -1.00 5.14
C ASN A 34 10.96 -1.98 4.13
N PRO A 35 12.02 -2.74 4.49
CA PRO A 35 12.63 -3.74 3.61
C PRO A 35 11.63 -4.72 3.00
N LEU A 36 10.62 -5.16 3.77
CA LEU A 36 9.57 -6.06 3.28
C LEU A 36 8.79 -5.46 2.10
N TYR A 37 8.47 -4.16 2.18
CA TYR A 37 7.72 -3.47 1.14
C TYR A 37 8.54 -3.30 -0.13
N ILE A 38 9.81 -2.94 0.04
CA ILE A 38 10.76 -2.79 -1.06
C ILE A 38 10.94 -4.14 -1.77
N SER A 39 11.24 -5.21 -1.03
CA SER A 39 11.42 -6.54 -1.60
C SER A 39 10.18 -7.09 -2.29
N SER A 40 8.97 -6.82 -1.76
CA SER A 40 7.72 -7.21 -2.45
C SER A 40 7.56 -6.51 -3.80
N VAL A 41 7.82 -5.19 -3.86
CA VAL A 41 7.74 -4.44 -5.13
C VAL A 41 8.86 -4.87 -6.08
N GLU A 42 10.09 -5.06 -5.60
CA GLU A 42 11.22 -5.53 -6.40
C GLU A 42 10.92 -6.89 -7.05
N GLU A 43 10.41 -7.85 -6.30
CA GLU A 43 10.07 -9.19 -6.82
C GLU A 43 8.98 -9.12 -7.90
N LEU A 44 7.97 -8.25 -7.75
CA LEU A 44 6.95 -8.07 -8.78
C LEU A 44 7.52 -7.42 -10.05
N VAL A 45 8.45 -6.47 -9.91
CA VAL A 45 9.14 -5.84 -11.05
C VAL A 45 10.04 -6.85 -11.77
N GLU A 46 10.82 -7.65 -11.04
CA GLU A 46 11.72 -8.67 -11.60
C GLU A 46 10.97 -9.73 -12.40
N ASN A 47 9.80 -10.14 -11.90
CA ASN A 47 8.95 -11.13 -12.56
C ASN A 47 7.99 -10.53 -13.60
N ASN A 48 8.14 -9.24 -13.96
CA ASN A 48 7.26 -8.55 -14.91
C ASN A 48 5.76 -8.59 -14.54
N ASN A 49 5.44 -8.64 -13.25
CA ASN A 49 4.08 -8.72 -12.73
C ASN A 49 3.38 -7.35 -12.70
N TRP A 50 3.38 -6.65 -13.83
CA TRP A 50 2.87 -5.28 -13.96
C TRP A 50 1.38 -5.16 -13.66
N GLY A 51 0.59 -6.18 -14.03
CA GLY A 51 -0.85 -6.22 -13.73
C GLY A 51 -1.12 -6.23 -12.22
N GLU A 52 -0.36 -7.02 -11.46
CA GLU A 52 -0.49 -7.05 -10.00
C GLU A 52 0.00 -5.74 -9.36
N LEU A 53 1.08 -5.13 -9.87
CA LEU A 53 1.51 -3.80 -9.45
C LEU A 53 0.41 -2.76 -9.67
N ASN A 54 -0.24 -2.77 -10.84
CA ASN A 54 -1.36 -1.88 -11.11
C ASN A 54 -2.53 -2.14 -10.15
N ASP A 55 -2.93 -3.40 -9.93
CA ASP A 55 -4.02 -3.72 -9.01
C ASP A 55 -3.75 -3.25 -7.57
N ARG A 56 -2.49 -3.31 -7.14
CA ARG A 56 -2.02 -2.89 -5.81
C ARG A 56 -1.87 -1.39 -5.65
N PHE A 57 -1.58 -0.66 -6.74
CA PHE A 57 -1.14 0.73 -6.66
C PHE A 57 -1.91 1.73 -7.55
N TYR A 58 -2.90 1.34 -8.35
CA TYR A 58 -3.61 2.29 -9.22
C TYR A 58 -4.32 3.43 -8.47
N LYS A 59 -4.64 3.22 -7.19
CA LYS A 59 -5.22 4.22 -6.28
C LYS A 59 -4.75 4.05 -4.83
N CYS A 60 -5.09 5.00 -3.99
CA CYS A 60 -5.03 4.83 -2.53
C CYS A 60 -6.35 4.22 -2.03
N LEU A 61 -6.26 3.38 -0.99
CA LEU A 61 -7.40 2.81 -0.28
C LEU A 61 -8.23 3.94 0.33
N SER A 62 -9.52 4.00 0.02
CA SER A 62 -10.43 5.03 0.51
C SER A 62 -11.25 4.55 1.70
N PHE A 63 -11.53 5.48 2.63
CA PHE A 63 -12.48 5.27 3.72
C PHE A 63 -13.87 5.70 3.26
N GLY A 64 -14.75 4.75 2.98
CA GLY A 64 -16.12 5.02 2.52
C GLY A 64 -17.16 4.92 3.65
N THR A 65 -18.44 5.00 3.30
CA THR A 65 -19.57 4.81 4.25
C THR A 65 -19.52 3.45 4.94
N GLY A 66 -19.07 2.42 4.23
CA GLY A 66 -18.86 1.06 4.76
C GLY A 66 -17.47 0.82 5.37
N GLY A 67 -16.74 1.88 5.71
CA GLY A 67 -15.37 1.82 6.25
C GLY A 67 -14.29 1.56 5.20
N LEU A 68 -13.14 1.03 5.66
CA LEU A 68 -12.04 0.60 4.79
C LEU A 68 -12.30 -0.81 4.26
N ARG A 69 -12.14 -0.97 2.94
CA ARG A 69 -12.30 -2.27 2.27
C ARG A 69 -11.22 -2.45 1.22
N GLY A 70 -10.48 -3.54 1.32
CA GLY A 70 -9.43 -3.90 0.37
C GLY A 70 -9.02 -5.36 0.54
N ARG A 71 -8.22 -5.87 -0.39
CA ARG A 71 -7.69 -7.24 -0.30
C ARG A 71 -6.59 -7.29 0.76
N THR A 72 -6.58 -8.31 1.60
CA THR A 72 -5.47 -8.63 2.51
C THR A 72 -4.44 -9.56 1.86
N ILE A 73 -4.79 -10.24 0.76
CA ILE A 73 -3.92 -11.17 0.03
C ILE A 73 -3.95 -10.79 -1.46
N GLY A 74 -2.77 -10.66 -2.09
CA GLY A 74 -2.62 -10.37 -3.51
C GLY A 74 -3.00 -11.57 -4.39
N ARG A 75 -3.17 -11.37 -5.71
CA ARG A 75 -3.34 -12.54 -6.62
C ARG A 75 -2.02 -13.29 -6.76
N ILE A 76 -0.94 -12.52 -6.82
CA ILE A 76 0.43 -13.01 -6.73
C ILE A 76 0.88 -12.70 -5.31
N ILE A 77 1.38 -13.70 -4.61
CA ILE A 77 1.94 -13.58 -3.26
C ILE A 77 3.44 -13.55 -3.43
N THR A 78 4.09 -12.47 -3.00
CA THR A 78 5.56 -12.38 -3.08
C THR A 78 6.20 -13.21 -1.98
N SER A 79 7.44 -13.62 -2.16
CA SER A 79 8.21 -14.38 -1.17
C SER A 79 8.31 -13.62 0.16
N SER A 80 8.47 -12.30 0.09
CA SER A 80 8.46 -11.40 1.25
C SER A 80 7.11 -11.30 1.95
N GLU A 81 5.98 -11.49 1.24
CA GLU A 81 4.65 -11.52 1.84
C GLU A 81 4.37 -12.89 2.46
N GLN A 82 4.77 -13.95 1.77
CA GLN A 82 4.63 -15.31 2.23
C GLN A 82 5.34 -15.50 3.57
N GLY A 83 6.57 -15.01 3.72
CA GLY A 83 7.38 -15.15 4.93
C GLY A 83 7.48 -16.61 5.35
N SER A 84 7.28 -16.87 6.64
CA SER A 84 7.20 -18.22 7.24
C SER A 84 5.88 -18.93 6.92
N GLY A 85 4.93 -18.23 6.28
CA GLY A 85 3.57 -18.66 6.08
C GLY A 85 2.75 -18.67 7.37
N GLY A 86 1.46 -18.92 7.21
CA GLY A 86 0.51 -19.09 8.30
C GLY A 86 -0.36 -20.33 8.12
N PRO A 87 -1.27 -20.58 9.08
CA PRO A 87 -2.24 -21.66 9.00
C PRO A 87 -2.95 -21.70 7.65
N ASN A 88 -3.09 -22.90 7.09
CA ASN A 88 -3.71 -23.15 5.78
C ASN A 88 -3.01 -22.45 4.59
N GLY A 89 -1.68 -22.25 4.68
CA GLY A 89 -0.88 -21.71 3.58
C GLY A 89 -1.07 -20.22 3.32
N ARG A 90 -1.75 -19.49 4.22
CA ARG A 90 -1.89 -18.03 4.09
C ARG A 90 -0.52 -17.34 4.24
N PRO A 91 -0.32 -16.16 3.62
CA PRO A 91 0.89 -15.38 3.84
C PRO A 91 1.06 -14.96 5.31
N GLU A 92 2.31 -14.81 5.76
CA GLU A 92 2.62 -14.22 7.05
C GLU A 92 2.24 -12.73 7.09
N HIS A 93 2.45 -12.03 5.98
CA HIS A 93 2.23 -10.59 5.87
C HIS A 93 1.12 -10.25 4.87
N PRO A 94 0.33 -9.20 5.14
CA PRO A 94 -0.72 -8.78 4.21
C PRO A 94 -0.13 -8.23 2.92
N CYS A 95 -0.94 -8.23 1.87
CA CYS A 95 -0.62 -7.67 0.56
C CYS A 95 -0.09 -6.22 0.65
N ILE A 96 1.08 -6.01 0.04
CA ILE A 96 1.74 -4.71 -0.03
C ILE A 96 1.17 -3.92 -1.19
N GLY A 97 0.62 -2.75 -0.90
CA GLY A 97 -0.02 -1.88 -1.87
C GLY A 97 -0.73 -0.69 -1.24
N SER A 98 -0.83 0.41 -1.98
CA SER A 98 -1.64 1.57 -1.58
C SER A 98 -3.14 1.28 -1.67
N ASN A 99 -3.56 0.31 -2.49
CA ASN A 99 -4.93 -0.18 -2.65
C ASN A 99 -5.14 -1.58 -2.00
N ALA A 100 -4.51 -1.83 -0.85
CA ALA A 100 -4.62 -3.10 -0.14
C ALA A 100 -4.94 -2.90 1.35
N MET A 101 -5.66 -3.84 1.96
CA MET A 101 -5.93 -3.82 3.39
C MET A 101 -4.70 -4.36 4.13
N ASN A 102 -3.83 -3.45 4.57
CA ASN A 102 -2.56 -3.76 5.23
C ASN A 102 -2.28 -2.78 6.38
N ASN A 103 -1.20 -3.06 7.13
CA ASN A 103 -0.82 -2.27 8.29
C ASN A 103 -0.52 -0.81 7.92
N TYR A 104 0.07 -0.54 6.75
CA TYR A 104 0.35 0.83 6.31
C TYR A 104 -0.94 1.64 6.15
N ASN A 105 -1.92 1.12 5.41
CA ASN A 105 -3.17 1.84 5.15
C ASN A 105 -4.03 1.95 6.41
N LEU A 106 -4.03 0.93 7.27
CA LEU A 106 -4.72 0.99 8.56
C LEU A 106 -4.12 2.08 9.46
N ASN A 107 -2.79 2.11 9.60
CA ASN A 107 -2.12 3.15 10.39
C ASN A 107 -2.37 4.55 9.82
N ARG A 108 -2.34 4.72 8.49
CA ARG A 108 -2.65 5.99 7.84
C ARG A 108 -4.06 6.47 8.16
N ALA A 109 -5.06 5.58 8.09
CA ALA A 109 -6.44 5.92 8.39
C ALA A 109 -6.66 6.24 9.88
N THR A 110 -6.08 5.44 10.79
CA THR A 110 -6.15 5.70 12.23
C THR A 110 -5.54 7.05 12.60
N ARG A 111 -4.39 7.40 12.02
CA ARG A 111 -3.78 8.72 12.20
C ARG A 111 -4.69 9.84 11.69
N GLY A 112 -5.31 9.65 10.52
CA GLY A 112 -6.30 10.60 9.98
C GLY A 112 -7.47 10.84 10.93
N LEU A 113 -8.03 9.77 11.52
CA LEU A 113 -9.08 9.88 12.52
C LEU A 113 -8.61 10.65 13.77
N ILE A 114 -7.42 10.36 14.29
CA ILE A 114 -6.87 11.05 15.45
C ILE A 114 -6.71 12.54 15.16
N TYR A 115 -6.15 12.92 14.01
CA TYR A 115 -6.00 14.32 13.63
C TYR A 115 -7.34 15.03 13.52
N TYR A 116 -8.34 14.40 12.91
CA TYR A 116 -9.70 14.93 12.85
C TYR A 116 -10.28 15.16 14.25
N LEU A 117 -10.18 14.18 15.16
CA LEU A 117 -10.69 14.31 16.53
C LEU A 117 -9.97 15.41 17.31
N GLN A 118 -8.66 15.56 17.14
CA GLN A 118 -7.89 16.63 17.76
C GLN A 118 -8.30 18.02 17.27
N GLU A 119 -8.62 18.15 15.98
CA GLU A 119 -9.10 19.40 15.40
C GLU A 119 -10.52 19.70 15.91
N TRP A 120 -11.43 18.73 15.83
CA TRP A 120 -12.80 18.86 16.29
C TRP A 120 -12.91 19.24 17.78
N LEU A 121 -12.08 18.63 18.64
CA LEU A 121 -12.06 18.97 20.08
C LEU A 121 -11.64 20.42 20.35
N LYS A 122 -10.77 21.00 19.51
CA LYS A 122 -10.31 22.40 19.66
C LYS A 122 -11.36 23.41 19.21
N THR A 123 -12.21 23.05 18.24
CA THR A 123 -13.17 23.97 17.63
C THR A 123 -14.56 23.86 18.24
N GLU A 124 -15.07 22.65 18.43
CA GLU A 124 -16.48 22.38 18.73
C GLU A 124 -16.65 21.62 20.05
N GLY A 125 -15.86 20.57 20.27
CA GLY A 125 -16.01 19.65 21.41
C GLY A 125 -15.58 20.20 22.78
N SER A 126 -15.06 21.43 22.85
CA SER A 126 -14.65 22.07 24.12
C SER A 126 -15.82 22.57 24.97
N ASN A 127 -17.03 22.70 24.39
CA ASN A 127 -18.23 23.18 25.08
C ASN A 127 -19.16 22.06 25.59
N GLU A 128 -18.82 20.78 25.37
CA GLU A 128 -19.62 19.61 25.77
C GLU A 128 -19.13 18.93 27.07
N ARG A 129 -18.20 19.56 27.81
CA ARG A 129 -17.72 19.10 29.11
C ARG A 129 -18.23 20.00 30.24
#